data_AF-A0A7F8QDI4-F1
#
_entry.id   AF-A0A7F8QDI4-F1
#
_cell.length_a   1.000
_cell.length_b   1.000
_cell.length_c   1.000
_cell.angle_alpha   90.00
_cell.angle_beta   90.00
_cell.angle_gamma   90.00
#
_symmetry.space_group_name_H-M   'P 1'
#
loop_
_entity.id
_entity.type
_entity.pdbx_description
1 polymer ?
#
loop_
_entity_poly.entity_id
_entity_poly.type
_entity_poly.pdbx_seq_one_letter_code
_entity_poly.pdbx_strand_id
1 'polypeptide(L)'
;MTPTHKGQRWGLLSMPVDEEVESLHLRFLATPPNGNFADAVFRFNANISYSGVLHAVTQDGLFSENKEKLINNAITALLSQEGDVVASNAELESQFQAVRRLVASKAGFLAFTQLPKFRERLGVKVVKALKRSNNGVIHAAVDMLCALMCPMHDDYDLRQEQLNKASLLSSKKFLENLLEKFNSHVDHGTGALVISSLLDFLTFALCAPYSETTEGQQFDMLLEMVASNGRTLFKLFQ
;
A
#
# COMPACT_ATOMS: atom_id res chain seq x y z
N MET A 1 -14.70 3.23 -5.00
CA MET A 1 -14.21 4.25 -4.07
C MET A 1 -15.38 4.81 -3.28
N THR A 2 -15.32 4.68 -1.97
CA THR A 2 -16.32 5.24 -1.06
C THR A 2 -15.95 6.70 -0.73
N PRO A 3 -16.89 7.66 -0.78
CA PRO A 3 -16.62 9.03 -0.38
C PRO A 3 -16.13 9.11 1.07
N THR A 4 -15.16 9.99 1.34
CA THR A 4 -14.69 10.25 2.71
C THR A 4 -15.83 10.77 3.57
N HIS A 5 -16.04 10.14 4.74
CA HIS A 5 -17.04 10.59 5.69
C HIS A 5 -16.57 11.91 6.35
N LYS A 6 -17.13 13.05 5.90
CA LYS A 6 -16.70 14.38 6.35
C LYS A 6 -16.73 14.56 7.86
N GLY A 7 -17.67 13.92 8.56
CA GLY A 7 -17.78 13.97 10.03
C GLY A 7 -16.68 13.23 10.79
N GLN A 8 -15.81 12.48 10.10
CA GLN A 8 -14.65 11.83 10.71
C GLN A 8 -13.38 12.68 10.65
N ARG A 9 -13.39 13.80 9.92
CA ARG A 9 -12.24 14.68 9.76
C ARG A 9 -12.14 15.71 10.89
N TRP A 10 -10.92 15.93 11.37
CA TRP A 10 -10.52 16.95 12.33
C TRP A 10 -9.80 18.08 11.61
N GLY A 11 -10.58 18.89 10.90
CA GLY A 11 -10.08 20.02 10.12
C GLY A 11 -10.79 20.17 8.79
N LEU A 12 -10.40 21.19 8.03
CA LEU A 12 -10.93 21.42 6.68
C LEU A 12 -10.46 20.33 5.71
N LEU A 13 -11.29 20.00 4.73
CA LEU A 13 -10.95 18.99 3.70
C LEU A 13 -9.73 19.37 2.86
N SER A 14 -9.49 20.68 2.71
CA SER A 14 -8.41 21.24 1.91
C SER A 14 -7.09 21.44 2.67
N MET A 15 -7.06 21.16 3.98
CA MET A 15 -5.87 21.39 4.82
C MET A 15 -5.42 20.10 5.49
N PRO A 16 -4.11 19.84 5.58
CA PRO A 16 -3.61 18.75 6.42
C PRO A 16 -3.96 19.00 7.89
N VAL A 17 -4.08 17.91 8.64
CA VAL A 17 -4.21 17.98 10.10
C VAL A 17 -2.86 18.37 10.71
N ASP A 18 -2.89 18.89 11.93
CA ASP A 18 -1.65 19.18 12.67
C ASP A 18 -0.93 17.90 13.12
N GLU A 19 0.30 18.09 13.59
CA GLU A 19 1.16 17.01 14.05
C GLU A 19 0.58 16.22 15.24
N GLU A 20 -0.10 16.90 16.18
CA GLU A 20 -0.66 16.25 17.36
C GLU A 20 -1.81 15.31 16.98
N VAL A 21 -2.68 15.75 16.06
CA VAL A 21 -3.78 14.97 15.51
C VAL A 21 -3.26 13.77 14.72
N GLU A 22 -2.23 13.95 13.90
CA GLU A 22 -1.59 12.86 13.15
C GLU A 22 -1.04 11.79 14.11
N SER A 23 -0.35 12.21 15.17
CA SER A 23 0.19 11.32 16.21
C SER A 23 -0.91 10.55 16.92
N LEU A 24 -2.00 11.24 17.23
CA LEU A 24 -3.13 10.62 17.92
C LEU A 24 -3.76 9.52 17.05
N HIS A 25 -3.92 9.75 15.75
CA HIS A 25 -4.44 8.73 14.84
C HIS A 25 -3.50 7.53 14.71
N LEU A 26 -2.18 7.72 14.73
CA LEU A 26 -1.22 6.61 14.78
C LEU A 26 -1.39 5.78 16.08
N ARG A 27 -1.56 6.45 17.23
CA ARG A 27 -1.83 5.77 18.51
C ARG A 27 -3.16 5.04 18.49
N PHE A 28 -4.21 5.61 17.90
CA PHE A 28 -5.52 4.97 17.78
C PHE A 28 -5.51 3.72 16.90
N LEU A 29 -4.66 3.66 15.88
CA LEU A 29 -4.46 2.42 15.12
C LEU A 29 -3.83 1.32 15.99
N ALA A 30 -2.89 1.66 16.86
CA ALA A 30 -2.27 0.69 17.77
C ALA A 30 -3.21 0.29 18.92
N THR A 31 -4.00 1.23 19.43
CA THR A 31 -4.91 1.03 20.57
C THR A 31 -6.17 1.87 20.36
N PRO A 32 -7.21 1.32 19.70
CA PRO A 32 -8.46 2.02 19.47
C PRO A 32 -9.16 2.37 20.80
N PRO A 33 -9.57 3.63 21.04
CA PRO A 33 -10.08 4.07 22.34
C PRO A 33 -11.42 3.41 22.74
N ASN A 34 -12.22 2.99 21.76
CA ASN A 34 -13.50 2.30 21.94
C ASN A 34 -13.42 0.80 21.62
N GLY A 35 -12.21 0.26 21.39
CA GLY A 35 -12.01 -1.11 20.91
C GLY A 35 -12.45 -1.35 19.45
N ASN A 36 -13.00 -0.35 18.76
CA ASN A 36 -13.44 -0.47 17.37
C ASN A 36 -12.29 -0.12 16.42
N PHE A 37 -11.59 -1.15 15.97
CA PHE A 37 -10.46 -1.00 15.05
C PHE A 37 -10.88 -0.40 13.70
N ALA A 38 -12.04 -0.79 13.15
CA ALA A 38 -12.52 -0.26 11.89
C ALA A 38 -12.74 1.26 11.93
N ASP A 39 -13.37 1.77 13.00
CA ASP A 39 -13.56 3.22 13.20
C ASP A 39 -12.22 3.96 13.29
N ALA A 40 -11.22 3.40 13.99
CA ALA A 40 -9.88 3.97 14.04
C ALA A 40 -9.24 4.07 12.64
N VAL A 41 -9.39 3.04 11.80
CA VAL A 41 -8.88 3.03 10.42
C VAL A 41 -9.60 4.04 9.54
N PHE A 42 -10.94 4.11 9.60
CA PHE A 42 -11.70 5.09 8.81
C PHE A 42 -11.32 6.52 9.19
N ARG A 43 -11.20 6.81 10.49
CA ARG A 43 -10.74 8.12 10.98
C ARG A 43 -9.31 8.42 10.55
N PHE A 44 -8.40 7.45 10.63
CA PHE A 44 -7.03 7.63 10.14
C PHE A 44 -7.05 8.02 8.65
N ASN A 45 -7.76 7.29 7.79
CA ASN A 45 -7.84 7.58 6.36
C ASN A 45 -8.54 8.91 6.04
N ALA A 46 -9.44 9.38 6.91
CA ALA A 46 -10.13 10.66 6.76
C ALA A 46 -9.27 11.86 7.15
N ASN A 47 -8.20 11.66 7.92
CA ASN A 47 -7.34 12.72 8.46
C ASN A 47 -5.95 12.75 7.85
N ILE A 48 -5.37 11.58 7.56
CA ILE A 48 -4.05 11.48 6.95
C ILE A 48 -4.15 11.59 5.44
N SER A 49 -3.33 12.48 4.87
CA SER A 49 -3.26 12.72 3.43
C SER A 49 -2.90 11.43 2.70
N TYR A 50 -3.32 11.33 1.43
CA TYR A 50 -2.91 10.22 0.59
C TYR A 50 -1.38 10.14 0.51
N SER A 51 -0.69 11.28 0.37
CA SER A 51 0.77 11.41 0.34
C SER A 51 1.50 10.94 1.60
N GLY A 52 0.76 10.54 2.65
CA GLY A 52 1.32 9.96 3.86
C GLY A 52 1.34 10.90 5.05
N VAL A 53 2.10 10.47 6.07
CA VAL A 53 2.29 11.12 7.37
C VAL A 53 3.28 12.29 7.17
N LEU A 54 2.81 13.53 7.30
CA LEU A 54 3.59 14.73 6.95
C LEU A 54 4.62 15.10 8.03
N HIS A 55 4.33 14.77 9.29
CA HIS A 55 5.15 15.07 10.45
C HIS A 55 5.91 13.84 10.94
N ALA A 56 6.34 12.99 9.99
CA ALA A 56 7.01 11.72 10.28
C ALA A 56 8.48 11.87 10.75
N VAL A 57 9.05 13.08 10.66
CA VAL A 57 10.41 13.38 11.13
C VAL A 57 10.36 13.75 12.61
N THR A 58 11.02 12.97 13.45
CA THR A 58 11.23 13.32 14.87
C THR A 58 12.08 14.60 14.91
N GLN A 59 11.56 15.70 15.47
CA GLN A 59 12.38 16.87 15.75
C GLN A 59 13.31 16.56 16.92
N ASP A 60 14.61 16.79 16.82
CA ASP A 60 15.56 16.51 17.90
C ASP A 60 15.25 17.36 19.15
N GLY A 61 14.65 16.75 20.16
CA GLY A 61 14.32 17.37 21.43
C GLY A 61 14.13 16.33 22.53
N LEU A 62 14.44 16.68 23.78
CA LEU A 62 14.38 15.78 24.94
C LEU A 62 12.97 15.16 25.18
N PHE A 63 11.93 15.80 24.64
CA PHE A 63 10.52 15.35 24.70
C PHE A 63 9.94 14.99 23.34
N SER A 64 10.79 14.78 22.33
CA SER A 64 10.35 14.45 20.97
C SER A 64 9.74 13.05 20.92
N GLU A 65 8.53 12.96 20.38
CA GLU A 65 7.86 11.68 20.21
C GLU A 65 8.51 10.89 19.07
N ASN A 66 8.87 9.63 19.33
CA ASN A 66 9.43 8.77 18.30
C ASN A 66 8.34 8.32 17.31
N LYS A 67 8.19 9.09 16.23
CA LYS A 67 7.19 8.87 15.17
C LYS A 67 7.40 7.55 14.43
N GLU A 68 8.64 7.16 14.21
CA GLU A 68 8.97 5.88 13.58
C GLU A 68 8.37 4.72 14.38
N LYS A 69 8.50 4.74 15.71
CA LYS A 69 7.88 3.74 16.59
C LYS A 69 6.35 3.74 16.48
N LEU A 70 5.72 4.91 16.42
CA LEU A 70 4.27 5.00 16.23
C LEU A 70 3.82 4.40 14.90
N ILE A 71 4.53 4.71 13.81
CA ILE A 71 4.26 4.18 12.46
C ILE A 71 4.41 2.65 12.46
N ASN A 72 5.50 2.13 13.04
CA ASN A 72 5.76 0.69 13.13
C ASN A 72 4.68 -0.04 13.93
N ASN A 73 4.21 0.56 15.03
CA ASN A 73 3.11 0.01 15.82
C ASN A 73 1.79 0.00 15.06
N ALA A 74 1.46 1.09 14.35
CA ALA A 74 0.27 1.20 13.52
C ALA A 74 0.27 0.16 12.38
N ILE A 75 1.40 -0.01 11.68
CA ILE A 75 1.59 -1.04 10.66
C ILE A 75 1.39 -2.43 11.27
N THR A 76 2.02 -2.71 12.42
CA THR A 76 1.89 -4.00 13.10
C THR A 76 0.43 -4.30 13.46
N ALA A 77 -0.32 -3.30 13.93
CA ALA A 77 -1.73 -3.45 14.28
C ALA A 77 -2.61 -3.74 13.05
N LEU A 78 -2.41 -3.01 11.95
CA LEU A 78 -3.09 -3.23 10.66
C LEU A 78 -2.83 -4.62 10.08
N LEU A 79 -1.57 -5.08 10.13
CA LEU A 79 -1.18 -6.39 9.61
C LEU A 79 -1.60 -7.55 10.53
N SER A 80 -1.84 -7.28 11.81
CA SER A 80 -2.36 -8.26 12.76
C SER A 80 -3.87 -8.48 12.60
N GLN A 81 -4.59 -7.56 11.96
CA GLN A 81 -5.97 -7.81 11.56
C GLN A 81 -5.97 -8.85 10.44
N GLU A 82 -6.28 -10.09 10.80
CA GLU A 82 -6.48 -11.15 9.84
C GLU A 82 -7.60 -10.71 8.88
N GLY A 83 -7.28 -10.57 7.59
CA GLY A 83 -8.24 -10.19 6.54
C GLY A 83 -9.28 -11.29 6.23
N ASP A 84 -9.66 -12.05 7.25
CA ASP A 84 -10.57 -13.18 7.19
C ASP A 84 -12.03 -12.74 7.01
N VAL A 85 -12.91 -13.74 6.90
CA VAL A 85 -14.33 -13.64 6.53
C VAL A 85 -15.12 -12.59 7.34
N VAL A 86 -14.62 -12.20 8.51
CA VAL A 86 -15.26 -11.23 9.41
C VAL A 86 -15.19 -9.79 8.91
N ALA A 87 -14.12 -9.40 8.21
CA ALA A 87 -13.98 -8.02 7.72
C ALA A 87 -14.81 -7.80 6.45
N SER A 88 -15.61 -6.73 6.46
CA SER A 88 -16.33 -6.24 5.28
C SER A 88 -15.35 -5.76 4.21
N ASN A 89 -15.81 -5.68 2.96
CA ASN A 89 -14.97 -5.16 1.87
C ASN A 89 -14.51 -3.71 2.13
N ALA A 90 -15.36 -2.88 2.74
CA ALA A 90 -15.03 -1.50 3.08
C ALA A 90 -13.92 -1.43 4.14
N GLU A 91 -13.98 -2.28 5.17
CA GLU A 91 -12.95 -2.35 6.20
C GLU A 91 -11.62 -2.85 5.61
N LEU A 92 -11.64 -3.90 4.80
CA LEU A 92 -10.42 -4.43 4.19
C LEU A 92 -9.79 -3.43 3.21
N GLU A 93 -10.59 -2.77 2.39
CA GLU A 93 -10.15 -1.67 1.51
C GLU A 93 -9.49 -0.55 2.34
N SER A 94 -10.14 -0.13 3.43
CA SER A 94 -9.63 0.93 4.30
C SER A 94 -8.31 0.55 4.99
N GLN A 95 -8.10 -0.72 5.33
CA GLN A 95 -6.85 -1.19 5.91
C GLN A 95 -5.69 -1.06 4.92
N PHE A 96 -5.88 -1.44 3.65
CA PHE A 96 -4.84 -1.23 2.63
C PHE A 96 -4.56 0.25 2.37
N GLN A 97 -5.62 1.07 2.32
CA GLN A 97 -5.48 2.53 2.21
C GLN A 97 -4.71 3.16 3.37
N ALA A 98 -4.84 2.61 4.59
CA ALA A 98 -4.09 3.05 5.75
C ALA A 98 -2.62 2.62 5.67
N VAL A 99 -2.35 1.35 5.33
CA VAL A 99 -0.98 0.86 5.10
C VAL A 99 -0.29 1.68 4.02
N ARG A 100 -0.97 1.96 2.90
CA ARG A 100 -0.44 2.80 1.81
C ARG A 100 0.03 4.17 2.29
N ARG A 101 -0.75 4.84 3.14
CA ARG A 101 -0.37 6.15 3.71
C ARG A 101 0.81 6.03 4.67
N LEU A 102 0.90 4.95 5.43
CA LEU A 102 2.02 4.73 6.35
C LEU A 102 3.32 4.48 5.57
N VAL A 103 3.29 3.64 4.54
CA VAL A 103 4.48 3.32 3.71
C VAL A 103 4.89 4.45 2.77
N ALA A 104 4.02 5.45 2.55
CA ALA A 104 4.40 6.67 1.84
C ALA A 104 5.43 7.51 2.64
N SER A 105 5.45 7.39 3.97
CA SER A 105 6.49 8.01 4.81
C SER A 105 7.81 7.24 4.75
N LYS A 106 8.93 7.92 4.99
CA LYS A 106 10.27 7.31 5.05
C LYS A 106 10.33 6.13 6.03
N ALA A 107 9.82 6.33 7.24
CA ALA A 107 9.76 5.29 8.28
C ALA A 107 8.95 4.07 7.83
N GLY A 108 7.76 4.27 7.27
CA GLY A 108 6.93 3.16 6.81
C GLY A 108 7.50 2.43 5.58
N PHE A 109 8.16 3.16 4.69
CA PHE A 109 8.84 2.59 3.52
C PHE A 109 10.00 1.68 3.93
N LEU A 110 10.83 2.13 4.89
CA LEU A 110 11.92 1.34 5.49
C LEU A 110 11.39 0.13 6.26
N ALA A 111 10.27 0.30 6.98
CA ALA A 111 9.67 -0.75 7.80
C ALA A 111 9.35 -2.01 7.00
N PHE A 112 9.06 -1.92 5.70
CA PHE A 112 8.72 -3.10 4.89
C PHE A 112 9.80 -4.19 4.94
N THR A 113 11.08 -3.82 4.93
CA THR A 113 12.18 -4.80 5.00
C THR A 113 12.74 -4.97 6.40
N GLN A 114 12.57 -4.00 7.28
CA GLN A 114 13.19 -3.97 8.61
C GLN A 114 12.25 -4.47 9.73
N LEU A 115 10.94 -4.24 9.61
CA LEU A 115 9.97 -4.62 10.62
C LEU A 115 9.68 -6.14 10.55
N PRO A 116 9.85 -6.88 11.65
CA PRO A 116 9.62 -8.32 11.66
C PRO A 116 8.20 -8.69 11.20
N LYS A 117 8.09 -9.76 10.38
CA LYS A 117 6.83 -10.31 9.86
C LYS A 117 6.01 -9.38 8.97
N PHE A 118 6.47 -8.15 8.66
CA PHE A 118 5.73 -7.25 7.76
C PHE A 118 5.47 -7.95 6.42
N ARG A 119 6.55 -8.34 5.72
CA ARG A 119 6.47 -8.95 4.37
C ARG A 119 5.54 -10.16 4.33
N GLU A 120 5.71 -11.08 5.28
CA GLU A 120 4.91 -12.30 5.38
C GLU A 120 3.41 -11.99 5.58
N ARG A 121 3.09 -11.18 6.59
CA ARG A 121 1.69 -10.84 6.92
C ARG A 121 1.02 -10.05 5.81
N LEU A 122 1.74 -9.10 5.22
CA LEU A 122 1.26 -8.33 4.09
C LEU A 122 0.99 -9.25 2.89
N GLY A 123 1.93 -10.13 2.55
CA GLY A 123 1.79 -11.08 1.44
C GLY A 123 0.54 -11.96 1.59
N VAL A 124 0.33 -12.54 2.78
CA VAL A 124 -0.88 -13.32 3.07
C VAL A 124 -2.15 -12.48 2.90
N LYS A 125 -2.14 -11.25 3.44
CA LYS A 125 -3.29 -10.34 3.37
C LYS A 125 -3.64 -9.95 1.93
N VAL A 126 -2.63 -9.65 1.11
CA VAL A 126 -2.79 -9.30 -0.31
C VAL A 126 -3.32 -10.51 -1.09
N VAL A 127 -2.75 -11.70 -0.92
CA VAL A 127 -3.25 -12.91 -1.61
C VAL A 127 -4.71 -13.20 -1.26
N LYS A 128 -5.12 -13.02 0.01
CA LYS A 128 -6.53 -13.13 0.42
C LYS A 128 -7.39 -12.05 -0.24
N ALA A 129 -6.90 -10.81 -0.34
CA ALA A 129 -7.60 -9.70 -0.99
C ALA A 129 -7.81 -9.91 -2.49
N LEU A 130 -6.79 -10.41 -3.21
CA LEU A 130 -6.89 -10.73 -4.65
C LEU A 130 -7.94 -11.81 -4.94
N LYS A 131 -8.23 -12.69 -3.98
CA LYS A 131 -9.29 -13.70 -4.11
C LYS A 131 -10.69 -13.15 -3.84
N ARG A 132 -10.84 -11.94 -3.29
CA ARG A 132 -12.15 -11.30 -3.11
C ARG A 132 -12.68 -10.86 -4.47
N SER A 133 -13.98 -11.01 -4.70
CA SER A 133 -14.66 -10.49 -5.90
C SER A 133 -15.04 -9.02 -5.71
N ASN A 134 -14.08 -8.17 -5.33
CA ASN A 134 -14.31 -6.75 -5.10
C ASN A 134 -13.16 -5.89 -5.65
N ASN A 135 -13.46 -5.10 -6.67
CA ASN A 135 -12.47 -4.28 -7.37
C ASN A 135 -11.85 -3.19 -6.48
N GLY A 136 -12.59 -2.65 -5.51
CA GLY A 136 -12.07 -1.63 -4.58
C GLY A 136 -10.99 -2.18 -3.67
N VAL A 137 -11.23 -3.38 -3.11
CA VAL A 137 -10.25 -4.11 -2.30
C VAL A 137 -9.02 -4.50 -3.12
N ILE A 138 -9.22 -5.04 -4.33
CA ILE A 138 -8.11 -5.44 -5.21
C ILE A 138 -7.26 -4.21 -5.56
N HIS A 139 -7.90 -3.12 -6.02
CA HIS A 139 -7.22 -1.89 -6.36
C HIS A 139 -6.42 -1.34 -5.17
N ALA A 140 -7.04 -1.22 -3.99
CA ALA A 140 -6.35 -0.70 -2.80
C ALA A 140 -5.15 -1.57 -2.40
N ALA A 141 -5.25 -2.89 -2.56
CA ALA A 141 -4.13 -3.79 -2.31
C ALA A 141 -2.98 -3.55 -3.31
N VAL A 142 -3.27 -3.44 -4.61
CA VAL A 142 -2.25 -3.24 -5.65
C VAL A 142 -1.63 -1.84 -5.57
N ASP A 143 -2.42 -0.79 -5.35
CA ASP A 143 -1.93 0.57 -5.16
C ASP A 143 -1.01 0.68 -3.92
N MET A 144 -1.32 -0.03 -2.84
CA MET A 144 -0.42 -0.13 -1.69
C MET A 144 0.92 -0.80 -2.04
N LEU A 145 0.93 -1.85 -2.87
CA LEU A 145 2.18 -2.45 -3.36
C LEU A 145 2.97 -1.47 -4.23
N CYS A 146 2.29 -0.67 -5.05
CA CYS A 146 2.90 0.36 -5.87
C CYS A 146 3.63 1.40 -5.00
N ALA A 147 3.03 1.83 -3.88
CA ALA A 147 3.66 2.74 -2.92
C ALA A 147 4.89 2.12 -2.20
N LEU A 148 5.06 0.81 -2.23
CA LEU A 148 6.27 0.13 -1.75
C LEU A 148 7.35 -0.02 -2.83
N MET A 149 7.00 0.08 -4.10
CA MET A 149 7.95 0.02 -5.22
C MET A 149 8.48 1.38 -5.64
N CYS A 150 7.67 2.43 -5.52
CA CYS A 150 8.08 3.80 -5.82
C CYS A 150 7.92 4.65 -4.54
N PRO A 151 9.03 5.14 -3.96
CA PRO A 151 8.99 6.03 -2.80
C PRO A 151 8.11 7.27 -3.05
N MET A 152 7.36 7.68 -2.03
CA MET A 152 6.46 8.83 -2.07
C MET A 152 6.93 9.99 -1.16
N HIS A 153 8.20 9.97 -0.75
CA HIS A 153 8.83 10.95 0.13
C HIS A 153 10.15 11.43 -0.47
N ASP A 154 10.57 12.61 -0.05
CA ASP A 154 11.82 13.23 -0.50
C ASP A 154 13.06 12.51 0.07
N ASP A 155 14.20 12.66 -0.61
CA ASP A 155 15.51 12.12 -0.20
C ASP A 155 15.47 10.61 0.14
N TYR A 156 14.76 9.85 -0.69
CA TYR A 156 14.62 8.43 -0.52
C TYR A 156 15.92 7.68 -0.83
N ASP A 157 16.11 6.55 -0.15
CA ASP A 157 17.28 5.68 -0.37
C ASP A 157 17.01 4.69 -1.50
N LEU A 158 17.75 4.83 -2.61
CA LEU A 158 17.69 3.91 -3.76
C LEU A 158 17.95 2.46 -3.36
N ARG A 159 18.82 2.21 -2.37
CA ARG A 159 19.07 0.87 -1.85
C ARG A 159 17.83 0.31 -1.17
N GLN A 160 17.08 1.14 -0.44
CA GLN A 160 15.84 0.70 0.18
C GLN A 160 14.76 0.41 -0.88
N GLU A 161 14.66 1.22 -1.93
CA GLU A 161 13.77 0.95 -3.07
C GLU A 161 14.09 -0.40 -3.70
N GLN A 162 15.37 -0.66 -3.98
CA GLN A 162 15.83 -1.94 -4.51
C GLN A 162 15.46 -3.11 -3.61
N LEU A 163 15.66 -3.00 -2.28
CA LEU A 163 15.30 -4.06 -1.32
C LEU A 163 13.78 -4.31 -1.27
N ASN A 164 12.97 -3.26 -1.42
CA ASN A 164 11.52 -3.39 -1.45
C ASN A 164 11.07 -4.12 -2.73
N LYS A 165 11.57 -3.70 -3.90
CA LYS A 165 11.30 -4.38 -5.18
C LYS A 165 11.77 -5.84 -5.15
N ALA A 166 12.99 -6.07 -4.67
CA ALA A 166 13.55 -7.40 -4.47
C ALA A 166 12.62 -8.30 -3.65
N SER A 167 12.03 -7.76 -2.59
CA SER A 167 11.10 -8.51 -1.74
C SER A 167 9.75 -8.77 -2.43
N LEU A 168 9.20 -7.76 -3.12
CA LEU A 168 7.89 -7.84 -3.77
C LEU A 168 7.87 -8.75 -5.01
N LEU A 169 8.95 -8.73 -5.79
CA LEU A 169 9.07 -9.45 -7.05
C LEU A 169 9.68 -10.86 -6.88
N SER A 170 10.05 -11.24 -5.66
CA SER A 170 10.73 -12.51 -5.38
C SER A 170 9.92 -13.77 -5.71
N SER A 171 8.58 -13.68 -5.70
CA SER A 171 7.70 -14.84 -5.87
C SER A 171 7.05 -14.86 -7.24
N LYS A 172 7.56 -15.71 -8.14
CA LYS A 172 6.96 -15.95 -9.47
C LYS A 172 5.46 -16.24 -9.40
N LYS A 173 5.05 -17.16 -8.50
CA LYS A 173 3.65 -17.53 -8.31
C LYS A 173 2.76 -16.35 -7.89
N PHE A 174 3.29 -15.44 -7.08
CA PHE A 174 2.57 -14.23 -6.70
C PHE A 174 2.36 -13.30 -7.90
N LEU A 175 3.41 -13.10 -8.71
CA LEU A 175 3.34 -12.29 -9.93
C LEU A 175 2.38 -12.90 -10.97
N GLU A 176 2.35 -14.23 -11.10
CA GLU A 176 1.40 -14.94 -11.95
C GLU A 176 -0.04 -14.63 -11.54
N ASN A 177 -0.35 -14.64 -10.24
CA ASN A 177 -1.69 -14.29 -9.75
C ASN A 177 -2.08 -12.83 -10.07
N LEU A 178 -1.13 -11.88 -10.00
CA LEU A 178 -1.37 -10.49 -10.36
C LEU A 178 -1.68 -10.35 -11.86
N LEU A 179 -0.88 -11.00 -12.72
CA LEU A 179 -1.09 -10.99 -14.16
C LEU A 179 -2.37 -11.72 -14.58
N GLU A 180 -2.74 -12.81 -13.90
CA GLU A 180 -4.03 -13.48 -14.12
C GLU A 180 -5.20 -12.53 -13.83
N LYS A 181 -5.12 -11.75 -12.75
CA LYS A 181 -6.13 -10.72 -12.44
C LYS A 181 -6.16 -9.61 -13.47
N PHE A 182 -5.00 -9.14 -13.92
CA PHE A 182 -4.91 -8.18 -15.02
C PHE A 182 -5.63 -8.71 -16.26
N ASN A 183 -5.24 -9.90 -16.73
CA ASN A 183 -5.80 -10.51 -17.93
C ASN A 183 -7.31 -10.70 -17.84
N SER A 184 -7.79 -11.21 -16.70
CA SER A 184 -9.21 -11.42 -16.45
C SER A 184 -9.99 -10.10 -16.57
N HIS A 185 -9.51 -9.00 -15.98
CA HIS A 185 -10.20 -7.72 -16.09
C HIS A 185 -10.18 -7.13 -17.50
N VAL A 186 -9.05 -7.24 -18.21
CA VAL A 186 -8.91 -6.79 -19.60
C VAL A 186 -9.86 -7.55 -20.52
N ASP A 187 -9.89 -8.89 -20.43
CA ASP A 187 -10.71 -9.73 -21.29
C ASP A 187 -12.22 -9.50 -21.10
N HIS A 188 -12.64 -9.14 -19.89
CA HIS A 188 -14.04 -8.84 -19.58
C HIS A 188 -14.40 -7.35 -19.74
N GLY A 189 -13.43 -6.47 -20.02
CA GLY A 189 -13.66 -5.03 -20.08
C GLY A 189 -14.14 -4.43 -18.74
N THR A 190 -13.62 -4.92 -17.61
CA THR A 190 -14.03 -4.48 -16.26
C THR A 190 -12.85 -3.99 -15.44
N GLY A 191 -13.11 -3.40 -14.26
CA GLY A 191 -12.06 -3.17 -13.28
C GLY A 191 -10.98 -2.17 -13.71
N ALA A 192 -11.35 -1.10 -14.42
CA ALA A 192 -10.41 -0.11 -14.96
C ALA A 192 -9.37 0.40 -13.95
N LEU A 193 -9.77 0.66 -12.69
CA LEU A 193 -8.84 1.06 -11.64
C LEU A 193 -7.85 -0.05 -11.26
N VAL A 194 -8.32 -1.32 -11.22
CA VAL A 194 -7.45 -2.48 -10.99
C VAL A 194 -6.42 -2.59 -12.12
N ILE A 195 -6.87 -2.49 -13.37
CA ILE A 195 -6.00 -2.49 -14.56
C ILE A 195 -4.97 -1.36 -14.45
N SER A 196 -5.40 -0.13 -14.16
CA SER A 196 -4.51 1.03 -14.01
C SER A 196 -3.42 0.78 -12.96
N SER A 197 -3.81 0.34 -11.75
CA SER A 197 -2.84 0.07 -10.68
C SER A 197 -1.89 -1.09 -11.01
N LEU A 198 -2.32 -2.08 -11.78
CA LEU A 198 -1.46 -3.17 -12.25
C LEU A 198 -0.50 -2.69 -13.35
N LEU A 199 -0.91 -1.75 -14.20
CA LEU A 199 -0.01 -1.11 -15.16
C LEU A 199 1.04 -0.23 -14.46
N ASP A 200 0.66 0.50 -13.42
CA ASP A 200 1.61 1.23 -12.58
C ASP A 200 2.61 0.27 -11.93
N PHE A 201 2.12 -0.85 -11.40
CA PHE A 201 2.98 -1.90 -10.85
C PHE A 201 4.01 -2.40 -11.89
N LEU A 202 3.56 -2.71 -13.11
CA LEU A 202 4.46 -3.14 -14.18
C LEU A 202 5.42 -2.04 -14.61
N THR A 203 4.96 -0.78 -14.63
CA THR A 203 5.78 0.38 -15.00
C THR A 203 6.92 0.56 -14.00
N PHE A 204 6.63 0.49 -12.70
CA PHE A 204 7.64 0.62 -11.65
C PHE A 204 8.66 -0.52 -11.62
N ALA A 205 8.31 -1.69 -12.14
CA ALA A 205 9.22 -2.83 -12.24
C ALA A 205 10.01 -2.86 -13.57
N LEU A 206 9.38 -2.50 -14.70
CA LEU A 206 9.90 -2.79 -16.05
C LEU A 206 10.26 -1.56 -16.89
N CYS A 207 9.82 -0.35 -16.53
CA CYS A 207 10.02 0.84 -17.34
C CYS A 207 11.05 1.79 -16.74
N ALA A 208 11.90 2.37 -17.58
CA ALA A 208 12.82 3.42 -17.18
C ALA A 208 12.05 4.69 -16.74
N PRO A 209 12.55 5.46 -15.76
CA PRO A 209 13.77 5.19 -14.96
C PRO A 209 13.56 4.19 -13.82
N TYR A 210 12.31 3.83 -13.50
CA TYR A 210 11.99 3.01 -12.32
C TYR A 210 12.64 1.62 -12.33
N SER A 211 12.79 1.00 -13.50
CA SER A 211 13.39 -0.33 -13.61
C SER A 211 14.86 -0.39 -13.18
N GLU A 212 15.56 0.75 -13.08
CA GLU A 212 16.98 0.80 -12.68
C GLU A 212 17.25 0.23 -11.29
N THR A 213 16.26 0.25 -10.40
CA THR A 213 16.33 -0.33 -9.05
C THR A 213 15.74 -1.75 -8.98
N THR A 214 15.32 -2.33 -10.10
CA THR A 214 14.83 -3.72 -10.17
C THR A 214 16.00 -4.66 -10.43
N GLU A 215 16.11 -5.74 -9.64
CA GLU A 215 17.18 -6.73 -9.83
C GLU A 215 17.02 -7.45 -11.17
N GLY A 216 18.11 -7.63 -11.93
CA GLY A 216 18.08 -8.15 -13.30
C GLY A 216 17.34 -9.49 -13.44
N GLN A 217 17.55 -10.43 -12.52
CA GLN A 217 16.84 -11.72 -12.55
C GLN A 217 15.32 -11.56 -12.40
N GLN A 218 14.87 -10.62 -11.57
CA GLN A 218 13.45 -10.35 -11.36
C GLN A 218 12.84 -9.58 -12.52
N PHE A 219 13.61 -8.64 -13.08
CA PHE A 219 13.26 -7.90 -14.29
C PHE A 219 13.01 -8.88 -15.45
N ASP A 220 13.99 -9.74 -15.75
CA ASP A 220 13.89 -10.69 -16.86
C ASP A 220 12.71 -11.65 -16.68
N MET A 221 12.56 -12.20 -15.47
CA MET A 221 11.43 -13.08 -15.13
C MET A 221 10.08 -12.40 -15.37
N LEU A 222 9.89 -11.18 -14.86
CA LEU A 222 8.62 -10.47 -15.02
C LEU A 222 8.39 -10.04 -16.47
N LEU A 223 9.44 -9.64 -17.18
CA LEU A 223 9.38 -9.25 -18.60
C LEU A 223 8.93 -10.43 -19.46
N GLU A 224 9.49 -11.62 -19.26
CA GLU A 224 9.07 -12.85 -19.96
C GLU A 224 7.59 -13.19 -19.71
N MET A 225 7.13 -13.02 -18.47
CA MET A 225 5.73 -13.24 -18.10
C MET A 225 4.80 -12.23 -18.77
N VAL A 226 5.17 -10.95 -18.83
CA VAL A 226 4.38 -9.92 -19.52
C VAL A 226 4.38 -10.15 -21.03
N ALA A 227 5.54 -10.49 -21.62
CA ALA A 227 5.65 -10.80 -23.05
C ALA A 227 4.72 -11.95 -23.46
N SER A 228 4.62 -12.99 -22.61
CA SER A 228 3.70 -14.11 -22.81
C SER A 228 2.21 -13.69 -22.82
N ASN A 229 1.88 -12.56 -22.17
CA ASN A 229 0.54 -11.99 -22.09
C ASN A 229 0.32 -10.81 -23.07
N GLY A 230 1.25 -10.55 -23.98
CA GLY A 230 1.26 -9.34 -24.83
C GLY A 230 -0.01 -9.12 -25.66
N ARG A 231 -0.68 -10.20 -26.10
CA ARG A 231 -1.95 -10.11 -26.83
C ARG A 231 -3.07 -9.48 -26.00
N THR A 232 -3.15 -9.84 -24.72
CA THR A 232 -4.16 -9.29 -23.80
C THR A 232 -3.86 -7.83 -23.54
N LEU A 233 -2.60 -7.48 -23.32
CA LEU A 233 -2.17 -6.09 -23.13
C LEU A 233 -2.51 -5.21 -24.34
N PHE A 234 -2.38 -5.74 -25.57
CA PHE A 234 -2.71 -5.01 -26.80
C PHE A 234 -4.20 -4.65 -26.92
N LYS A 235 -5.11 -5.40 -26.29
CA LYS A 235 -6.56 -5.09 -26.30
C LYS A 235 -6.88 -3.75 -25.63
N LEU A 236 -6.01 -3.23 -24.77
CA LEU A 236 -6.20 -1.92 -24.15
C LEU A 236 -6.05 -0.75 -25.13
N PHE A 237 -5.49 -0.99 -26.32
CA PHE A 237 -5.27 0.02 -27.35
C PHE A 237 -6.26 -0.09 -28.53
N GLN A 238 -7.21 -1.02 -28.47
CA GLN A 238 -8.25 -1.25 -29.47
C GLN A 238 -9.55 -0.56 -29.08
#